data_AF-A0A1E3YCI0-F1
#
_entry.id   AF-A0A1E3YCI0-F1
#
_cell.length_a   1.000
_cell.length_b   1.000
_cell.length_c   1.000
_cell.angle_alpha   90.00
_cell.angle_beta   90.00
_cell.angle_gamma   90.00
#
_symmetry.space_group_name_H-M   'P 1'
#
loop_
_entity.id
_entity.type
_entity.pdbx_description
1 polymer ?
#
loop_
_entity_poly.entity_id
_entity_poly.type
_entity_poly.pdbx_seq_one_letter_code
_entity_poly.pdbx_strand_id
1 'polypeptide(L)'
;MCCSFCNKAQAEVRKLIAGPSAFICDECVNVCVEMMSGDHDAAPRAVIGTAERASDSSIAIVTCRLCGLPVPRPEALVVEGRGCVCADCCDEVEASLARARGDVAS
;
A
#
# COMPACT_ATOMS: atom_id res chain seq x y z
N MET A 1 -6.55 1.13 20.97
CA MET A 1 -7.66 0.99 20.00
C MET A 1 -7.32 1.87 18.79
N CYS A 2 -7.26 1.29 17.59
CA CYS A 2 -6.84 1.97 16.36
C CYS A 2 -7.89 1.82 15.27
N CYS A 3 -7.95 2.76 14.34
CA CYS A 3 -8.81 2.67 13.16
C CYS A 3 -8.39 1.48 12.28
N SER A 4 -9.32 0.59 11.94
CA SER A 4 -9.07 -0.59 11.11
C SER A 4 -8.72 -0.25 9.65
N PHE A 5 -8.90 1.00 9.22
CA PHE A 5 -8.69 1.44 7.83
C PHE A 5 -7.38 2.21 7.65
N CYS A 6 -7.08 3.16 8.53
CA CYS A 6 -5.85 3.98 8.44
C CYS A 6 -4.81 3.66 9.53
N ASN A 7 -5.11 2.71 10.42
CA ASN A 7 -4.27 2.25 11.53
C ASN A 7 -3.88 3.30 12.58
N LYS A 8 -4.34 4.56 12.47
CA LYS A 8 -4.14 5.62 13.47
C LYS A 8 -4.77 5.25 14.81
N ALA A 9 -4.07 5.54 15.91
CA ALA A 9 -4.59 5.37 17.27
C ALA A 9 -5.66 6.44 17.60
N GLN A 10 -6.47 6.18 18.63
CA GLN A 10 -7.48 7.15 19.10
C GLN A 10 -6.91 8.55 19.42
N ALA A 11 -5.65 8.64 19.84
CA ALA A 11 -4.99 9.92 20.13
C ALA A 11 -4.61 10.71 18.86
N GLU A 12 -4.59 10.05 17.70
CA GLU A 12 -4.16 10.62 16.42
C GLU A 12 -5.34 11.01 15.53
N VAL A 13 -6.57 10.76 15.97
CA VAL A 13 -7.80 11.04 15.22
C VAL A 13 -8.75 11.85 16.09
N ARG A 14 -9.55 12.71 15.46
CA ARG A 14 -10.51 13.55 16.17
C ARG A 14 -11.64 12.71 16.78
N LYS A 15 -12.10 11.68 16.07
CA LYS A 15 -13.14 10.78 16.55
C LYS A 15 -12.86 9.36 16.07
N LEU A 16 -12.90 8.40 17.00
CA LEU A 16 -12.85 6.97 16.70
C LEU A 16 -14.18 6.33 17.10
N ILE A 17 -14.82 5.67 16.15
CA ILE A 17 -16.14 5.05 16.29
C ILE A 17 -15.94 3.55 16.46
N ALA A 18 -16.51 2.99 17.53
CA ALA A 18 -16.47 1.56 17.82
C ALA A 18 -17.69 0.84 17.24
N GLY A 19 -17.45 -0.18 16.43
CA GLY A 19 -18.42 -1.18 16.04
C GLY A 19 -18.22 -2.49 16.82
N PRO A 20 -19.08 -3.50 16.61
CA PRO A 20 -18.99 -4.80 17.30
C PRO A 20 -17.67 -5.54 17.06
N SER A 21 -17.06 -5.37 15.88
CA SER A 21 -15.84 -6.10 15.46
C SER A 21 -14.78 -5.22 14.80
N ALA A 22 -14.97 -3.89 14.75
CA ALA A 22 -14.08 -2.99 14.02
C ALA A 22 -14.14 -1.56 14.58
N PHE A 23 -13.13 -0.75 14.23
CA PHE A 23 -13.07 0.67 14.58
C PHE A 23 -12.83 1.51 13.34
N ILE A 24 -13.50 2.65 13.23
CA ILE A 24 -13.33 3.57 12.10
C ILE A 24 -13.24 5.01 12.61
N CYS A 25 -12.30 5.80 12.08
CA CYS A 25 -12.21 7.21 12.42
C CYS A 25 -13.07 8.08 11.50
N ASP A 26 -13.33 9.32 11.91
CA ASP A 26 -14.14 10.27 11.15
C ASP A 26 -13.58 10.60 9.76
N GLU A 27 -12.25 10.63 9.60
CA GLU A 27 -11.61 10.83 8.30
C GLU A 27 -11.94 9.67 7.34
N CYS A 28 -11.80 8.43 7.80
CA CYS A 28 -12.09 7.25 6.98
C CYS A 28 -13.58 7.14 6.64
N VAL A 29 -14.48 7.56 7.55
CA VAL A 29 -15.92 7.62 7.25
C VAL A 29 -16.20 8.53 6.06
N ASN A 30 -15.61 9.74 6.03
CA ASN A 30 -15.83 10.68 4.93
C ASN A 30 -15.36 10.09 3.59
N VAL A 31 -14.17 9.49 3.56
CA VAL A 31 -13.64 8.81 2.36
C VAL A 31 -14.58 7.70 1.89
N CYS A 32 -15.08 6.87 2.82
CA CYS A 32 -16.03 5.81 2.46
C CYS A 32 -17.35 6.37 1.92
N VAL A 33 -17.87 7.45 2.50
CA VAL A 33 -19.10 8.11 2.05
C VAL A 33 -18.93 8.70 0.65
N GLU A 34 -17.81 9.34 0.38
CA GLU A 34 -17.48 9.87 -0.96
C GLU A 34 -17.42 8.73 -2.00
N MET A 35 -16.78 7.61 -1.67
CA MET A 35 -16.73 6.43 -2.56
C MET A 35 -18.11 5.82 -2.81
N MET A 36 -19.00 5.81 -1.82
CA MET A 36 -20.35 5.23 -1.93
C MET A 36 -21.34 6.15 -2.66
N SER A 37 -21.14 7.47 -2.61
CA SER A 37 -22.12 8.44 -3.11
C SER A 37 -22.17 8.53 -4.64
N GLY A 38 -21.25 7.86 -5.37
CA GLY A 38 -21.36 7.68 -6.82
C GLY A 38 -21.15 8.94 -7.66
N ASP A 39 -20.76 10.07 -7.05
CA ASP A 39 -20.39 11.30 -7.75
C ASP A 39 -18.99 11.12 -8.39
N HIS A 40 -18.98 10.59 -9.61
CA HIS A 40 -17.77 10.27 -10.38
C HIS A 40 -17.02 11.50 -10.96
N ASP A 41 -17.33 12.73 -10.53
CA ASP A 41 -16.75 13.97 -11.09
C ASP A 41 -15.81 14.74 -10.13
N ALA A 42 -15.38 14.13 -9.03
CA ALA A 42 -14.25 14.62 -8.26
C ALA A 42 -13.40 13.44 -7.79
N ALA A 43 -12.43 13.03 -8.61
CA ALA A 43 -11.45 12.02 -8.20
C ALA A 43 -10.78 12.46 -6.89
N PRO A 44 -11.03 11.80 -5.73
CA PRO A 44 -10.25 12.11 -4.55
C PRO A 44 -8.91 11.42 -4.75
N ARG A 45 -7.89 12.19 -5.12
CA ARG A 45 -6.49 11.76 -5.08
C ARG A 45 -6.04 11.72 -3.62
N ALA A 46 -6.67 10.86 -2.82
CA ALA A 46 -6.37 10.68 -1.40
C ALA A 46 -5.45 9.47 -1.24
N VAL A 47 -4.16 9.78 -1.26
CA VAL A 47 -3.09 8.91 -0.75
C VAL A 47 -3.44 8.57 0.70
N ILE A 48 -3.67 7.30 0.99
CA ILE A 48 -3.84 6.82 2.36
C ILE A 48 -2.45 6.91 3.00
N GLY A 49 -2.18 8.02 3.70
CA GLY A 49 -0.88 8.30 4.30
C GLY A 49 -0.56 7.30 5.40
N THR A 50 0.40 6.41 5.16
CA THR A 50 1.19 5.79 6.22
C THR A 50 2.07 6.88 6.82
N ALA A 51 1.77 7.27 8.05
CA ALA A 51 2.60 8.18 8.81
C ALA A 51 3.97 7.54 9.06
N GLU A 52 5.00 8.00 8.35
CA GLU A 52 6.38 7.81 8.78
C GLU A 52 6.89 9.16 9.29
N ARG A 53 6.80 9.37 10.60
CA ARG A 53 7.71 10.29 11.28
C ARG A 53 9.05 9.57 11.41
N ALA A 54 9.91 9.78 10.42
CA ALA A 54 11.35 9.60 10.59
C ALA A 54 12.04 10.84 10.02
N SER A 55 12.82 11.50 10.88
CA SER A 55 13.75 12.55 10.48
C SER A 55 14.59 12.08 9.29
N ASP A 56 14.66 12.92 8.27
CA ASP A 56 15.83 13.13 7.41
C ASP A 56 16.74 11.91 7.17
N SER A 57 16.32 10.99 6.30
CA SER A 57 17.26 10.17 5.51
C SER A 57 16.55 9.61 4.29
N SER A 58 17.18 9.67 3.13
CA SER A 58 16.63 9.58 1.76
C SER A 58 16.00 8.25 1.32
N ILE A 59 15.47 7.43 2.24
CA ILE A 59 14.90 6.11 1.96
C ILE A 59 13.38 6.25 1.77
N ALA A 60 12.92 6.33 0.53
CA ALA A 60 11.49 6.20 0.26
C ALA A 60 11.07 4.73 0.40
N ILE A 61 10.04 4.43 1.18
CA ILE A 61 9.40 3.10 1.18
C ILE A 61 8.35 3.06 0.06
N VAL A 62 8.42 2.04 -0.78
CA VAL A 62 7.47 1.79 -1.88
C VAL A 62 6.81 0.43 -1.68
N THR A 63 5.76 0.12 -2.45
CA THR A 63 5.03 -1.14 -2.32
C THR A 63 5.27 -2.04 -3.51
N CYS A 64 5.67 -3.29 -3.28
CA CYS A 64 5.79 -4.28 -4.35
C CYS A 64 4.43 -4.51 -5.01
N ARG A 65 4.35 -4.38 -6.34
CA ARG A 65 3.11 -4.57 -7.10
C ARG A 65 2.67 -6.03 -7.19
N LEU A 66 3.57 -6.99 -6.94
CA LEU A 66 3.27 -8.43 -6.98
C LEU A 66 2.76 -8.94 -5.63
N CYS A 67 3.52 -8.75 -4.56
CA CYS A 67 3.19 -9.29 -3.24
C CYS A 67 2.49 -8.29 -2.31
N GLY A 68 2.49 -6.99 -2.63
CA GLY A 68 1.88 -5.95 -1.79
C GLY A 68 2.67 -5.57 -0.54
N LEU A 69 3.86 -6.14 -0.33
CA LEU A 69 4.71 -5.85 0.83
C LEU A 69 5.49 -4.53 0.65
N PRO A 70 5.80 -3.83 1.76
CA PRO A 70 6.65 -2.65 1.73
C PRO A 70 8.10 -3.01 1.38
N VAL A 71 8.74 -2.18 0.55
CA VAL A 71 10.10 -2.36 0.04
C VAL A 71 10.85 -1.04 0.14
N PRO A 72 12.08 -1.01 0.69
CA PRO A 72 12.93 0.18 0.60
C PRO A 72 13.23 0.50 -0.87
N ARG A 73 13.12 1.75 -1.30
CA ARG A 73 13.46 2.19 -2.67
C ARG A 73 14.82 1.69 -3.18
N PRO A 74 15.93 1.64 -2.40
CA PRO A 74 17.18 1.06 -2.91
C PRO A 74 17.11 -0.45 -3.22
N GLU A 75 16.15 -1.16 -2.65
CA GLU A 75 15.94 -2.61 -2.83
C GLU A 75 14.78 -2.92 -3.79
N ALA A 76 14.08 -1.88 -4.26
CA ALA A 76 12.94 -2.01 -5.15
C ALA A 76 13.37 -1.85 -6.61
N LEU A 77 13.09 -2.86 -7.44
CA LEU A 77 13.25 -2.78 -8.88
C LEU A 77 12.12 -1.92 -9.47
N VAL A 78 12.46 -0.78 -10.07
CA VAL A 78 11.48 0.13 -10.70
C VAL A 78 11.21 -0.30 -12.13
N VAL A 79 9.95 -0.59 -12.43
CA VAL A 79 9.43 -0.82 -13.77
C VAL A 79 8.70 0.43 -14.22
N GLU A 80 9.31 1.18 -15.15
CA GLU A 80 8.77 2.43 -15.65
C GLU A 80 7.30 2.27 -16.10
N GLY A 81 6.43 3.13 -15.58
CA GLY A 81 4.99 3.11 -15.88
C GLY A 81 4.18 1.95 -15.27
N ARG A 82 4.81 0.99 -14.57
CA ARG A 82 4.13 -0.16 -13.95
C ARG A 82 4.27 -0.25 -12.43
N GLY A 83 5.27 0.43 -11.87
CA GLY A 83 5.50 0.49 -10.42
C GLY A 83 6.82 -0.16 -10.03
N CYS A 84 6.84 -0.85 -8.89
CA CYS A 84 8.06 -1.45 -8.35
C CYS A 84 7.83 -2.88 -7.89
N VAL A 85 8.89 -3.68 -7.90
CA VAL A 85 8.90 -5.10 -7.52
C VAL A 85 10.04 -5.34 -6.53
N CYS A 86 9.82 -6.14 -5.47
CA CYS A 86 10.89 -6.54 -4.55
C CYS A 86 11.83 -7.55 -5.21
N ALA A 87 13.05 -7.70 -4.68
CA ALA A 87 14.02 -8.69 -5.15
C ALA A 87 13.43 -10.11 -5.21
N ASP A 88 12.74 -10.54 -4.15
CA ASP A 88 12.15 -11.90 -4.09
C ASP A 88 11.14 -12.16 -5.22
N CYS A 89 10.23 -11.21 -5.48
CA CYS A 89 9.26 -11.36 -6.56
C CYS A 89 9.93 -11.23 -7.94
N CYS A 90 11.05 -10.54 -8.07
CA CYS A 90 11.82 -10.50 -9.30
C CYS A 90 12.39 -11.90 -9.60
N ASP A 91 13.05 -12.53 -8.63
CA ASP A 91 13.63 -13.86 -8.75
C ASP A 91 12.56 -14.92 -9.06
N GLU A 92 11.40 -14.83 -8.42
CA GLU A 92 10.30 -15.77 -8.66
C GLU A 92 9.69 -15.63 -10.06
N VAL A 93 9.58 -14.40 -10.57
CA VAL A 93 9.15 -14.13 -11.95
C VAL A 93 10.18 -14.66 -12.94
N GLU A 94 11.47 -14.45 -12.70
CA GLU A 94 12.54 -14.97 -13.56
C GLU A 94 12.56 -16.50 -13.56
N ALA A 95 12.44 -17.14 -12.40
CA ALA A 95 12.34 -18.60 -12.29
C ALA A 95 11.13 -19.15 -13.04
N SER A 96 9.98 -18.45 -12.97
CA SER A 96 8.78 -18.81 -13.71
C SER A 96 8.97 -18.67 -15.22
N LEU A 97 9.66 -17.63 -15.66
CA LEU A 97 10.00 -17.42 -17.08
C LEU A 97 11.00 -18.46 -17.59
N ALA A 98 12.03 -18.82 -16.81
CA ALA A 98 13.00 -19.85 -17.17
C ALA A 98 12.32 -21.22 -17.35
N ARG A 99 11.36 -21.56 -16.48
CA ARG A 99 10.51 -22.75 -16.62
C ARG A 99 9.63 -22.69 -17.87
N ALA A 100 9.07 -21.52 -18.19
CA ALA A 100 8.23 -21.33 -19.37
C ALA A 100 9.00 -21.39 -20.70
N ARG A 101 10.26 -20.92 -20.71
CA ARG A 101 11.15 -20.95 -21.89
C ARG A 101 11.83 -22.30 -22.11
N GLY A 102 11.79 -23.20 -21.12
CA GLY A 102 12.47 -24.50 -21.19
C GLY A 102 13.99 -24.40 -20.96
N ASP A 103 14.45 -23.30 -20.35
CA ASP A 103 15.89 -23.01 -20.14
C ASP A 103 16.48 -23.71 -18.91
N VAL A 104 15.68 -24.50 -18.17
CA VAL A 104 16.22 -25.49 -17.23
C VAL A 104 16.78 -26.65 -18.06
N ALA A 105 18.01 -26.44 -18.53
CA ALA A 105 18.86 -27.50 -19.03
C ALA A 105 19.16 -28.50 -17.91
N SER A 106 19.20 -29.76 -18.33
CA SER A 106 19.51 -31.00 -17.60
C SER A 106 20.64 -30.95 -16.58
#